data_AF-A0A3M1U2V8-F1
#
_entry.id   AF-A0A3M1U2V8-F1
#
_cell.length_a   1.000
_cell.length_b   1.000
_cell.length_c   1.000
_cell.angle_alpha   90.00
_cell.angle_beta   90.00
_cell.angle_gamma   90.00
#
_symmetry.space_group_name_H-M   'P 1'
#
loop_
_entity.id
_entity.type
_entity.pdbx_description
1 polymer ?
#
loop_
_entity_poly.entity_id
_entity_poly.type
_entity_poly.pdbx_seq_one_letter_code
_entity_poly.pdbx_strand_id
1 'polypeptide(L)'
;MVSYDFHKLRNPRDKRLATEHINVAEICAKSKKLSYEVIGEWGPRKPPEAYRITYHVKSIIGIDQNQQPQYGDRHVVEIRLPQGYPMTATARCRMLTDIWHPNIKSKGQFKGRICSNSKSFGKLYQLDDLILRIGEIIQYKNYHAVNTAPFPEDEEVARWVREVAEPQGWVNRGPGGAVDESHLLDAVAAALDNMAPQGEATSSRQSQEEESSPPPEEKEADTGIKIKPKGITIRPR
;
A
#
# COMPACT_ATOMS: atom_id res chain seq x y z
N MET A 1 -20.31 16.03 13.14
CA MET A 1 -19.46 14.92 13.63
C MET A 1 -20.38 13.76 13.98
N VAL A 2 -20.10 12.55 13.49
CA VAL A 2 -20.91 11.36 13.80
C VAL A 2 -20.75 11.03 15.29
N SER A 3 -21.85 10.78 15.98
CA SER A 3 -21.83 10.36 17.39
C SER A 3 -23.00 9.45 17.71
N TYR A 4 -22.85 8.67 18.78
CA TYR A 4 -23.87 7.74 19.26
C TYR A 4 -24.01 7.81 20.77
N ASP A 5 -25.23 7.62 21.24
CA ASP A 5 -25.50 7.34 22.64
C ASP A 5 -25.34 5.83 22.88
N PHE A 6 -24.20 5.41 23.41
CA PHE A 6 -23.87 4.01 23.63
C PHE A 6 -24.78 3.32 24.65
N HIS A 7 -25.49 4.06 25.50
CA HIS A 7 -26.49 3.49 26.41
C HIS A 7 -27.77 3.06 25.69
N LYS A 8 -28.06 3.65 24.52
CA LYS A 8 -29.23 3.30 23.69
C LYS A 8 -28.99 2.12 22.74
N LEU A 9 -27.74 1.65 22.61
CA LEU A 9 -27.34 0.52 21.77
C LEU A 9 -27.49 -0.80 22.55
N ARG A 10 -28.29 -1.72 22.00
CA ARG A 10 -28.83 -2.87 22.74
C ARG A 10 -27.84 -4.00 22.93
N ASN A 11 -26.89 -4.17 22.01
CA ASN A 11 -25.97 -5.30 22.04
C ASN A 11 -24.50 -4.87 21.78
N PRO A 12 -23.51 -5.70 22.15
CA PRO A 12 -22.09 -5.39 21.93
C PRO A 12 -21.70 -5.17 20.47
N ARG A 13 -22.37 -5.84 19.52
CA ARG A 13 -22.12 -5.67 18.09
C ARG A 13 -22.53 -4.27 17.64
N ASP A 14 -23.70 -3.77 18.02
CA ASP A 14 -24.15 -2.43 17.68
C ASP A 14 -23.17 -1.38 18.23
N LYS A 15 -22.71 -1.56 19.47
CA LYS A 15 -21.68 -0.68 20.06
C LYS A 15 -20.39 -0.71 19.23
N ARG A 16 -19.95 -1.90 18.78
CA ARG A 16 -18.81 -2.00 17.88
C ARG A 16 -19.04 -1.26 16.56
N LEU A 17 -20.18 -1.50 15.90
CA LEU A 17 -20.50 -0.86 14.62
C LEU A 17 -20.59 0.67 14.76
N ALA A 18 -21.09 1.17 15.89
CA ALA A 18 -21.10 2.60 16.20
C ALA A 18 -19.68 3.16 16.30
N THR A 19 -18.76 2.46 17.01
CA THR A 19 -17.34 2.80 17.04
C THR A 19 -16.73 2.82 15.63
N GLU A 20 -17.00 1.80 14.81
CA GLU A 20 -16.49 1.78 13.43
C GLU A 20 -16.99 2.97 12.61
N HIS A 21 -18.27 3.35 12.71
CA HIS A 21 -18.79 4.50 11.98
C HIS A 21 -18.14 5.81 12.44
N ILE A 22 -17.89 5.97 13.74
CA ILE A 22 -17.15 7.12 14.27
C ILE A 22 -15.74 7.15 13.66
N ASN A 23 -15.02 6.03 13.70
CA ASN A 23 -13.66 5.93 13.16
C ASN A 23 -13.60 6.25 11.66
N VAL A 24 -14.53 5.70 10.87
CA VAL A 24 -14.64 6.00 9.42
C VAL A 24 -14.89 7.48 9.19
N ALA A 25 -15.83 8.07 9.94
CA ALA A 25 -16.14 9.49 9.83
C ALA A 25 -14.93 10.37 10.16
N GLU A 26 -14.21 10.04 11.23
CA GLU A 26 -13.03 10.77 11.67
C GLU A 26 -11.88 10.67 10.67
N ILE A 27 -11.59 9.48 10.15
CA ILE A 27 -10.45 9.31 9.26
C ILE A 27 -10.67 9.98 7.91
N CYS A 28 -11.90 9.90 7.37
CA CYS A 28 -12.26 10.63 6.16
C CYS A 28 -12.24 12.15 6.38
N ALA A 29 -12.62 12.64 7.56
CA ALA A 29 -12.51 14.08 7.87
C ALA A 29 -11.06 14.58 7.96
N LYS A 30 -10.10 13.69 8.23
CA LYS A 30 -8.65 13.97 8.33
C LYS A 30 -7.90 13.82 7.00
N SER A 31 -8.60 13.54 5.90
CA SER A 31 -8.00 13.24 4.61
C SER A 31 -8.79 13.84 3.45
N LYS A 32 -8.16 14.70 2.65
CA LYS A 32 -8.74 15.15 1.37
C LYS A 32 -8.82 14.04 0.32
N LYS A 33 -8.16 12.91 0.54
CA LYS A 33 -8.07 11.78 -0.39
C LYS A 33 -9.10 10.69 -0.11
N LEU A 34 -9.81 10.78 1.00
CA LEU A 34 -10.80 9.80 1.42
C LEU A 34 -12.16 10.47 1.56
N SER A 35 -13.16 9.88 0.95
CA SER A 35 -14.56 10.16 1.24
C SER A 35 -15.33 8.87 1.43
N TYR A 36 -16.47 8.93 2.11
CA TYR A 36 -17.29 7.76 2.32
C TYR A 36 -18.78 8.05 2.21
N GLU A 37 -19.51 7.00 1.83
CA GLU A 37 -20.96 6.95 1.86
C GLU A 37 -21.38 5.73 2.68
N VAL A 38 -22.43 5.87 3.48
CA VAL A 38 -23.09 4.73 4.13
C VAL A 38 -24.02 4.06 3.12
N ILE A 39 -23.98 2.73 3.06
CA ILE A 39 -24.90 1.94 2.23
C ILE A 39 -26.05 1.45 3.10
N GLY A 40 -27.27 1.86 2.73
CA GLY A 40 -28.49 1.48 3.43
C GLY A 40 -28.85 2.42 4.58
N GLU A 41 -29.89 2.06 5.31
CA GLU A 41 -30.39 2.86 6.42
C GLU A 41 -29.51 2.77 7.66
N TRP A 42 -29.26 3.91 8.28
CA TRP A 42 -28.60 4.01 9.58
C TRP A 42 -29.23 5.10 10.43
N GLY A 43 -28.96 5.08 11.72
CA GLY A 43 -29.44 6.10 12.65
C GLY A 43 -28.97 5.88 14.08
N PRO A 44 -29.48 6.67 15.05
CA PRO A 44 -28.97 6.71 16.42
C PRO A 44 -28.96 5.36 17.17
N ARG A 45 -29.79 4.41 16.74
CA ARG A 45 -29.91 3.05 17.30
C ARG A 45 -29.61 1.93 16.30
N LYS A 46 -29.21 2.29 15.08
CA LYS A 46 -28.93 1.36 13.97
C LYS A 46 -27.65 1.82 13.27
N PRO A 47 -26.47 1.50 13.84
CA PRO A 47 -25.21 1.86 13.19
C PRO A 47 -25.06 1.13 11.84
N PRO A 48 -24.32 1.73 10.89
CA PRO A 48 -24.20 1.15 9.56
C PRO A 48 -23.33 -0.10 9.51
N GLU A 49 -23.67 -0.97 8.56
CA GLU A 49 -23.00 -2.25 8.34
C GLU A 49 -22.25 -2.27 7.00
N ALA A 50 -22.41 -1.24 6.17
CA ALA A 50 -21.80 -1.20 4.86
C ALA A 50 -21.46 0.23 4.45
N TYR A 51 -20.34 0.37 3.75
CA TYR A 51 -19.76 1.65 3.36
C TYR A 51 -19.25 1.57 1.92
N ARG A 52 -19.33 2.67 1.18
CA ARG A 52 -18.48 2.91 0.00
C ARG A 52 -17.41 3.91 0.38
N ILE A 53 -16.16 3.50 0.25
CA ILE A 53 -15.01 4.39 0.45
C ILE A 53 -14.48 4.77 -0.93
N THR A 54 -14.35 6.06 -1.18
CA THR A 54 -13.69 6.58 -2.39
C THR A 54 -12.30 7.07 -2.02
N TYR A 55 -11.30 6.58 -2.76
CA TYR A 55 -9.91 6.96 -2.67
C TYR A 55 -9.55 7.84 -3.87
N HIS A 56 -8.91 8.97 -3.61
CA HIS A 56 -8.38 9.90 -4.60
C HIS A 56 -6.85 9.84 -4.59
N VAL A 57 -6.30 8.76 -5.16
CA VAL A 57 -4.86 8.46 -5.22
C VAL A 57 -4.54 7.82 -6.56
N LYS A 58 -3.33 8.03 -7.07
CA LYS A 58 -2.91 7.45 -8.35
C LYS A 58 -2.64 5.95 -8.19
N SER A 59 -3.13 5.15 -9.13
CA SER A 59 -2.88 3.71 -9.21
C SER A 59 -2.93 3.21 -10.65
N ILE A 60 -2.66 1.91 -10.85
CA ILE A 60 -2.72 1.22 -12.13
C ILE A 60 -4.09 0.57 -12.27
N ILE A 61 -4.82 0.93 -13.32
CA ILE A 61 -6.19 0.43 -13.58
C ILE A 61 -6.23 -0.66 -14.65
N GLY A 62 -5.16 -0.82 -15.41
CA GLY A 62 -5.03 -1.81 -16.47
C GLY A 62 -3.66 -1.75 -17.12
N ILE A 63 -3.49 -2.53 -18.19
CA ILE A 63 -2.33 -2.50 -19.06
C ILE A 63 -2.78 -2.40 -20.51
N ASP A 64 -1.98 -1.76 -21.35
CA ASP A 64 -2.23 -1.70 -22.79
C ASP A 64 -1.69 -2.95 -23.53
N GLN A 65 -1.78 -2.95 -24.86
CA GLN A 65 -1.29 -4.06 -25.70
C GLN A 65 0.23 -4.24 -25.63
N ASN A 66 0.98 -3.22 -25.22
CA ASN A 66 2.43 -3.23 -25.06
C ASN A 66 2.85 -3.53 -23.61
N GLN A 67 1.91 -3.95 -22.76
CA GLN A 67 2.10 -4.18 -21.32
C GLN A 67 2.45 -2.93 -20.51
N GLN A 68 2.20 -1.72 -21.06
CA GLN A 68 2.40 -0.48 -20.33
C GLN A 68 1.22 -0.20 -19.40
N PRO A 69 1.47 0.35 -18.20
CA PRO A 69 0.45 0.61 -17.21
C PRO A 69 -0.46 1.75 -17.65
N GLN A 70 -1.76 1.56 -17.49
CA GLN A 70 -2.77 2.60 -17.59
C GLN A 70 -3.09 3.09 -16.18
N TYR A 71 -3.07 4.41 -15.97
CA TYR A 71 -3.26 5.01 -14.65
C TYR A 71 -4.66 5.59 -14.46
N GLY A 72 -5.14 5.54 -13.23
CA GLY A 72 -6.34 6.23 -12.77
C GLY A 72 -6.11 6.83 -11.38
N ASP A 73 -6.99 7.75 -10.96
CA ASP A 73 -6.85 8.52 -9.73
C ASP A 73 -8.03 8.38 -8.76
N ARG A 74 -9.10 7.68 -9.18
CA ARG A 74 -10.33 7.52 -8.40
C ARG A 74 -10.71 6.05 -8.28
N HIS A 75 -10.70 5.55 -7.04
CA HIS A 75 -10.97 4.14 -6.74
C HIS A 75 -12.09 4.01 -5.71
N VAL A 76 -13.03 3.09 -5.93
CA VAL A 76 -14.17 2.89 -5.02
C VAL A 76 -14.16 1.49 -4.45
N VAL A 77 -14.19 1.39 -3.14
CA VAL A 77 -14.24 0.12 -2.41
C VAL A 77 -15.54 0.03 -1.64
N GLU A 78 -16.25 -1.08 -1.81
CA GLU A 78 -17.34 -1.46 -0.93
C GLU A 78 -16.79 -2.27 0.25
N ILE A 79 -17.15 -1.87 1.47
CA ILE A 79 -16.86 -2.62 2.69
C ILE A 79 -18.16 -3.02 3.34
N ARG A 80 -18.33 -4.32 3.64
CA ARG A 80 -19.50 -4.86 4.36
C ARG A 80 -19.07 -5.57 5.64
N LEU A 81 -19.78 -5.30 6.72
CA LEU A 81 -19.60 -5.86 8.06
C LEU A 81 -20.68 -6.92 8.30
N PRO A 82 -20.40 -8.22 8.07
CA PRO A 82 -21.42 -9.27 8.18
C PRO A 82 -21.96 -9.43 9.60
N GLN A 83 -23.04 -10.19 9.77
CA GLN A 83 -23.67 -10.43 11.08
C GLN A 83 -22.69 -10.95 12.15
N GLY A 84 -21.72 -11.77 11.76
CA GLY A 84 -20.69 -12.31 12.67
C GLY A 84 -19.58 -11.31 13.02
N TYR A 85 -19.53 -10.14 12.41
CA TYR A 85 -18.53 -9.12 12.72
C TYR A 85 -18.73 -8.56 14.14
N PRO A 86 -17.66 -8.33 14.91
CA PRO A 86 -16.24 -8.63 14.63
C PRO A 86 -15.76 -10.02 15.11
N MET A 87 -16.64 -10.81 15.74
CA MET A 87 -16.26 -11.96 16.55
C MET A 87 -16.01 -13.25 15.75
N THR A 88 -16.92 -13.57 14.83
CA THR A 88 -16.94 -14.83 14.06
C THR A 88 -16.80 -14.62 12.55
N ALA A 89 -16.81 -13.38 12.08
CA ALA A 89 -16.60 -13.02 10.69
C ALA A 89 -15.79 -11.73 10.54
N THR A 90 -15.07 -11.61 9.44
CA THR A 90 -14.26 -10.45 9.08
C THR A 90 -15.02 -9.51 8.15
N ALA A 91 -14.57 -8.26 8.04
CA ALA A 91 -15.07 -7.33 7.03
C ALA A 91 -14.83 -7.91 5.61
N ARG A 92 -15.82 -7.75 4.73
CA ARG A 92 -15.74 -8.13 3.32
C ARG A 92 -15.48 -6.88 2.49
N CYS A 93 -14.38 -6.86 1.75
CA CYS A 93 -13.98 -5.72 0.93
C CYS A 93 -14.01 -6.09 -0.55
N ARG A 94 -14.56 -5.20 -1.39
CA ARG A 94 -14.63 -5.40 -2.84
C ARG A 94 -14.34 -4.09 -3.56
N MET A 95 -13.37 -4.11 -4.46
CA MET A 95 -13.13 -3.02 -5.40
C MET A 95 -14.28 -2.97 -6.42
N LEU A 96 -14.86 -1.79 -6.60
CA LEU A 96 -15.95 -1.52 -7.55
C LEU A 96 -15.45 -0.88 -8.85
N THR A 97 -14.29 -0.25 -8.82
CA THR A 97 -13.61 0.30 -10.01
C THR A 97 -12.60 -0.70 -10.58
N ASP A 98 -12.21 -0.51 -11.84
CA ASP A 98 -11.10 -1.29 -12.40
C ASP A 98 -9.80 -0.98 -11.64
N ILE A 99 -9.03 -2.04 -11.39
CA ILE A 99 -7.71 -1.96 -10.79
C ILE A 99 -6.85 -3.12 -11.26
N TRP A 100 -5.59 -2.84 -11.54
CA TRP A 100 -4.57 -3.80 -11.87
C TRP A 100 -3.64 -3.89 -10.67
N HIS A 101 -3.89 -4.83 -9.76
CA HIS A 101 -3.08 -4.98 -8.55
C HIS A 101 -2.98 -6.46 -8.10
N PRO A 102 -1.82 -6.98 -7.67
CA PRO A 102 -1.68 -8.42 -7.34
C PRO A 102 -2.50 -8.87 -6.11
N ASN A 103 -2.88 -7.95 -5.22
CA ASN A 103 -3.78 -8.21 -4.09
C ASN A 103 -5.28 -8.06 -4.44
N ILE A 104 -5.63 -7.71 -5.68
CA ILE A 104 -7.02 -7.45 -6.06
C ILE A 104 -7.33 -8.15 -7.37
N LYS A 105 -8.36 -8.99 -7.39
CA LYS A 105 -8.71 -9.72 -8.61
C LYS A 105 -9.15 -8.75 -9.71
N SER A 106 -8.44 -8.71 -10.83
CA SER A 106 -8.71 -7.78 -11.94
C SER A 106 -9.86 -8.26 -12.85
N LYS A 107 -10.04 -9.58 -12.97
CA LYS A 107 -10.93 -10.22 -13.96
C LYS A 107 -11.72 -11.41 -13.40
N GLY A 108 -12.72 -11.84 -14.16
CA GLY A 108 -13.50 -13.06 -13.92
C GLY A 108 -14.55 -12.93 -12.81
N GLN A 109 -15.11 -14.06 -12.38
CA GLN A 109 -16.21 -14.10 -11.39
C GLN A 109 -15.86 -13.46 -10.03
N PHE A 110 -14.57 -13.44 -9.68
CA PHE A 110 -14.08 -12.87 -8.43
C PHE A 110 -13.54 -11.44 -8.59
N LYS A 111 -13.69 -10.81 -9.78
CA LYS A 111 -13.23 -9.43 -10.04
C LYS A 111 -13.55 -8.51 -8.88
N GLY A 112 -12.60 -7.71 -8.43
CA GLY A 112 -12.69 -6.81 -7.29
C GLY A 112 -12.50 -7.45 -5.93
N ARG A 113 -12.33 -8.77 -5.80
CA ARG A 113 -12.00 -9.40 -4.50
C ARG A 113 -10.65 -8.86 -4.03
N ILE A 114 -10.61 -8.34 -2.80
CA ILE A 114 -9.39 -7.78 -2.18
C ILE A 114 -8.86 -8.80 -1.18
N CYS A 115 -7.61 -9.24 -1.35
CA CYS A 115 -6.86 -9.96 -0.32
C CYS A 115 -6.07 -8.96 0.51
N SER A 116 -6.56 -8.66 1.71
CA SER A 116 -5.93 -7.71 2.63
C SER A 116 -4.76 -8.30 3.43
N ASN A 117 -4.30 -9.52 3.12
CA ASN A 117 -3.13 -10.19 3.70
C ASN A 117 -3.11 -10.36 5.24
N SER A 118 -4.24 -10.23 5.92
CA SER A 118 -4.35 -10.53 7.35
C SER A 118 -5.55 -11.42 7.63
N LYS A 119 -5.29 -12.56 8.28
CA LYS A 119 -6.33 -13.50 8.76
C LYS A 119 -7.09 -12.97 9.99
N SER A 120 -6.80 -11.74 10.44
CA SER A 120 -7.19 -11.22 11.77
C SER A 120 -8.05 -9.96 11.74
N PHE A 121 -8.49 -9.48 10.57
CA PHE A 121 -9.32 -8.27 10.46
C PHE A 121 -10.63 -8.40 11.27
N GLY A 122 -10.90 -7.43 12.15
CA GLY A 122 -12.11 -7.35 12.97
C GLY A 122 -11.88 -7.56 14.47
N LYS A 123 -11.10 -8.56 14.90
CA LYS A 123 -10.91 -8.79 16.35
C LYS A 123 -10.02 -7.74 17.00
N LEU A 124 -8.89 -7.43 16.37
CA LEU A 124 -7.89 -6.47 16.87
C LEU A 124 -7.67 -5.27 15.94
N TYR A 125 -8.35 -5.24 14.79
CA TYR A 125 -8.21 -4.22 13.77
C TYR A 125 -9.48 -3.38 13.71
N GLN A 126 -9.34 -2.05 13.69
CA GLN A 126 -10.45 -1.12 13.48
C GLN A 126 -10.62 -0.86 11.96
N LEU A 127 -11.78 -0.33 11.57
CA LEU A 127 -12.13 -0.14 10.16
C LEU A 127 -11.32 0.98 9.51
N ASP A 128 -10.92 1.98 10.27
CA ASP A 128 -9.99 3.04 9.84
C ASP A 128 -8.61 2.48 9.49
N ASP A 129 -8.05 1.59 10.30
CA ASP A 129 -6.80 0.90 9.96
C ASP A 129 -6.93 0.10 8.65
N LEU A 130 -8.07 -0.59 8.47
CA LEU A 130 -8.35 -1.34 7.24
C LEU A 130 -8.47 -0.40 6.02
N ILE A 131 -9.11 0.76 6.18
CA ILE A 131 -9.25 1.76 5.12
C ILE A 131 -7.89 2.30 4.70
N LEU A 132 -7.02 2.64 5.66
CA LEU A 132 -5.65 3.07 5.38
C LEU A 132 -4.88 1.98 4.65
N ARG A 133 -4.97 0.74 5.15
CA ARG A 133 -4.29 -0.40 4.57
C ARG A 133 -4.70 -0.67 3.13
N ILE A 134 -5.99 -0.57 2.82
CA ILE A 134 -6.49 -0.69 1.45
C ILE A 134 -5.96 0.46 0.58
N GLY A 135 -5.87 1.67 1.10
CA GLY A 135 -5.27 2.79 0.38
C GLY A 135 -3.79 2.56 0.04
N GLU A 136 -2.99 2.04 0.98
CA GLU A 136 -1.59 1.64 0.72
C GLU A 136 -1.47 0.57 -0.37
N ILE A 137 -2.40 -0.39 -0.38
CA ILE A 137 -2.50 -1.41 -1.43
C ILE A 137 -2.80 -0.74 -2.77
N ILE A 138 -3.81 0.13 -2.84
CA ILE A 138 -4.16 0.85 -4.08
C ILE A 138 -2.96 1.67 -4.59
N GLN A 139 -2.21 2.32 -3.71
CA GLN A 139 -1.05 3.14 -4.08
C GLN A 139 0.19 2.32 -4.49
N TYR A 140 0.14 0.98 -4.46
CA TYR A 140 1.30 0.10 -4.63
C TYR A 140 2.39 0.27 -3.55
N LYS A 141 2.09 0.93 -2.43
CA LYS A 141 2.97 0.96 -1.25
C LYS A 141 3.06 -0.39 -0.57
N ASN A 142 2.00 -1.19 -0.69
CA ASN A 142 2.00 -2.53 -0.17
C ASN A 142 1.34 -3.52 -1.11
N TYR A 143 2.16 -4.32 -1.78
CA TYR A 143 1.70 -5.34 -2.68
C TYR A 143 2.40 -6.68 -2.45
N HIS A 144 1.67 -7.76 -2.69
CA HIS A 144 2.20 -9.11 -2.62
C HIS A 144 2.19 -9.75 -4.00
N ALA A 145 3.30 -9.55 -4.71
CA ALA A 145 3.50 -10.17 -6.02
C ALA A 145 4.32 -11.46 -5.95
N VAL A 146 4.77 -11.97 -4.79
CA VAL A 146 5.54 -13.24 -4.77
C VAL A 146 4.57 -14.42 -4.84
N ASN A 147 4.81 -15.38 -5.75
CA ASN A 147 3.99 -16.59 -5.87
C ASN A 147 4.32 -17.63 -4.79
N THR A 148 4.20 -17.23 -3.53
CA THR A 148 4.36 -18.09 -2.34
C THR A 148 3.24 -17.80 -1.35
N ALA A 149 2.91 -18.77 -0.50
CA ALA A 149 1.81 -18.65 0.45
C ALA A 149 2.02 -17.47 1.45
N PRO A 150 0.98 -16.64 1.73
CA PRO A 150 -0.32 -16.63 1.06
C PRO A 150 -0.17 -16.17 -0.40
N PHE A 151 -0.70 -16.92 -1.35
CA PHE A 151 -0.54 -16.62 -2.78
C PHE A 151 -1.18 -15.28 -3.15
N PRO A 152 -0.69 -14.59 -4.21
CA PRO A 152 -1.32 -13.39 -4.72
C PRO A 152 -2.79 -13.66 -5.08
N GLU A 153 -3.61 -12.66 -4.87
CA GLU A 153 -5.04 -12.70 -5.21
C GLU A 153 -5.23 -12.77 -6.73
N ASP A 154 -4.35 -12.08 -7.47
CA ASP A 154 -4.30 -12.16 -8.92
C ASP A 154 -2.91 -12.51 -9.45
N GLU A 155 -2.73 -13.78 -9.83
CA GLU A 155 -1.46 -14.30 -10.34
C GLU A 155 -1.08 -13.70 -11.71
N GLU A 156 -2.05 -13.33 -12.55
CA GLU A 156 -1.75 -12.65 -13.84
C GLU A 156 -1.07 -11.31 -13.57
N VAL A 157 -1.65 -10.51 -12.68
CA VAL A 157 -1.11 -9.21 -12.30
C VAL A 157 0.21 -9.38 -11.54
N ALA A 158 0.29 -10.35 -10.62
CA ALA A 158 1.51 -10.62 -9.88
C ALA A 158 2.68 -11.00 -10.79
N ARG A 159 2.42 -11.78 -11.85
CA ARG A 159 3.43 -12.08 -12.87
C ARG A 159 3.87 -10.83 -13.61
N TRP A 160 2.93 -10.03 -14.12
CA TRP A 160 3.26 -8.77 -14.78
C TRP A 160 4.07 -7.82 -13.88
N VAL A 161 3.75 -7.75 -12.59
CA VAL A 161 4.53 -6.97 -11.63
C VAL A 161 5.99 -7.45 -11.59
N ARG A 162 6.21 -8.75 -11.39
CA ARG A 162 7.56 -9.33 -11.27
C ARG A 162 8.38 -9.26 -12.56
N GLU A 163 7.74 -9.51 -13.69
CA GLU A 163 8.42 -9.73 -14.99
C GLU A 163 8.51 -8.46 -15.83
N VAL A 164 7.65 -7.46 -15.57
CA VAL A 164 7.57 -6.25 -16.39
C VAL A 164 7.66 -5.00 -15.53
N ALA A 165 6.75 -4.81 -14.56
CA ALA A 165 6.63 -3.53 -13.87
C ALA A 165 7.81 -3.21 -12.95
N GLU A 166 8.30 -4.20 -12.19
CA GLU A 166 9.49 -4.05 -11.33
C GLU A 166 10.76 -3.81 -12.17
N PRO A 167 11.06 -4.59 -13.22
CA PRO A 167 12.20 -4.31 -14.11
C PRO A 167 12.15 -2.94 -14.81
N GLN A 168 10.95 -2.42 -15.13
CA GLN A 168 10.78 -1.10 -15.73
C GLN A 168 10.77 0.04 -14.70
N GLY A 169 10.80 -0.27 -13.40
CA GLY A 169 10.78 0.72 -12.34
C GLY A 169 9.43 1.43 -12.16
N TRP A 170 8.34 0.89 -12.71
CA TRP A 170 6.99 1.45 -12.49
C TRP A 170 6.46 1.19 -11.08
N VAL A 171 6.91 0.09 -10.46
CA VAL A 171 6.63 -0.26 -9.07
C VAL A 171 7.85 -0.91 -8.44
N ASN A 172 8.05 -0.74 -7.13
CA ASN A 172 9.08 -1.40 -6.34
C ASN A 172 8.65 -1.48 -4.87
N ARG A 173 9.14 -2.47 -4.12
CA ARG A 173 8.89 -2.65 -2.68
C ARG A 173 9.70 -1.71 -1.79
N GLY A 174 10.71 -1.03 -2.34
CA GLY A 174 11.53 -0.06 -1.62
C GLY A 174 10.89 1.33 -1.50
N PRO A 175 11.44 2.21 -0.64
CA PRO A 175 11.04 3.62 -0.58
C PRO A 175 11.15 4.29 -1.95
N GLY A 176 10.13 5.06 -2.36
CA GLY A 176 10.08 5.70 -3.68
C GLY A 176 9.65 4.77 -4.82
N GLY A 177 9.24 3.54 -4.48
CA GLY A 177 8.79 2.52 -5.42
C GLY A 177 7.28 2.45 -5.64
N ALA A 178 6.48 3.20 -4.89
CA ALA A 178 5.03 3.19 -5.03
C ALA A 178 4.59 4.01 -6.25
N VAL A 179 3.40 3.71 -6.78
CA VAL A 179 2.80 4.50 -7.87
C VAL A 179 2.40 5.90 -7.39
N ASP A 180 2.04 5.99 -6.12
CA ASP A 180 1.71 7.23 -5.43
C ASP A 180 2.32 7.20 -4.03
N GLU A 181 3.35 8.00 -3.79
CA GLU A 181 4.04 8.07 -2.49
C GLU A 181 3.29 8.95 -1.47
N SER A 182 2.26 9.68 -1.89
CA SER A 182 1.60 10.65 -1.05
C SER A 182 0.88 10.00 0.14
N HIS A 183 0.90 10.64 1.31
CA HIS A 183 0.23 10.08 2.49
C HIS A 183 -1.29 10.27 2.40
N LEU A 184 -2.07 9.31 2.91
CA LEU A 184 -3.53 9.40 2.91
C LEU A 184 -4.03 10.47 3.88
N LEU A 185 -3.45 10.54 5.08
CA LEU A 185 -3.79 11.54 6.09
C LEU A 185 -3.07 12.86 5.84
N ASP A 186 -3.82 13.96 5.84
CA ASP A 186 -3.31 15.31 5.50
C ASP A 186 -2.27 15.80 6.51
N ALA A 187 -2.49 15.56 7.80
CA ALA A 187 -1.58 16.00 8.86
C ALA A 187 -0.20 15.34 8.75
N VAL A 188 -0.16 14.06 8.37
CA VAL A 188 1.10 13.34 8.17
C VAL A 188 1.80 13.82 6.90
N ALA A 189 1.05 14.07 5.82
CA ALA A 189 1.62 14.67 4.61
C ALA A 189 2.29 16.01 4.92
N ALA A 190 1.60 16.91 5.63
CA ALA A 190 2.15 18.20 6.03
C ALA A 190 3.38 18.07 6.95
N ALA A 191 3.38 17.11 7.88
CA ALA A 191 4.53 16.87 8.75
C ALA A 191 5.76 16.41 7.94
N LEU A 192 5.57 15.51 6.96
CA LEU A 192 6.65 15.06 6.08
C LEU A 192 7.20 16.19 5.22
N ASP A 193 6.33 17.06 4.67
CA ASP A 193 6.74 18.23 3.89
C ASP A 193 7.61 19.19 4.72
N ASN A 194 7.28 19.37 6.01
CA ASN A 194 8.05 20.22 6.92
C ASN A 194 9.39 19.60 7.38
N MET A 195 9.53 18.28 7.30
CA MET A 195 10.75 17.56 7.69
C MET A 195 11.72 17.33 6.52
N ALA A 196 11.30 17.58 5.27
CA ALA A 196 12.18 17.51 4.12
C ALA A 196 13.31 18.55 4.28
N PRO A 197 14.59 18.18 4.10
CA PRO A 197 15.69 19.13 4.19
C PRO A 197 15.46 20.23 3.15
N GLN A 198 15.28 21.46 3.63
CA GLN A 198 15.30 22.66 2.80
C GLN A 198 16.68 22.68 2.13
N GLY A 199 16.73 22.39 0.84
CA GLY A 199 17.98 22.31 0.09
C GLY A 199 18.81 23.57 0.33
N GLU A 200 20.05 23.38 0.80
CA GLU A 200 21.02 24.46 0.87
C GLU A 200 21.15 25.07 -0.52
N ALA A 201 20.88 26.37 -0.59
CA ALA A 201 21.20 27.19 -1.74
C ALA A 201 22.67 26.96 -2.08
N THR A 202 22.92 26.47 -3.29
CA THR A 202 24.25 26.44 -3.89
C THR A 202 24.73 27.89 -4.03
N SER A 203 25.40 28.37 -2.99
CA SER A 203 26.20 29.58 -3.03
C SER A 203 27.35 29.34 -4.00
N SER A 204 27.23 29.92 -5.19
CA SER A 204 28.30 30.08 -6.16
C SER A 204 29.56 30.60 -5.46
N ARG A 205 30.54 29.73 -5.22
CA ARG A 205 31.88 30.15 -4.83
C ARG A 205 32.74 30.13 -6.09
N GLN A 206 33.08 31.33 -6.52
CA GLN A 206 33.96 31.59 -7.64
C GLN A 206 35.30 30.86 -7.47
N SER A 207 35.76 30.36 -8.61
CA SER A 207 37.07 29.79 -8.88
C SER A 207 38.19 30.71 -8.41
N GLN A 208 39.15 30.15 -7.68
CA GLN A 208 40.54 30.58 -7.75
C GLN A 208 41.36 29.37 -8.13
N GLU A 209 42.03 29.50 -9.28
CA GLU A 209 43.02 28.58 -9.81
C GLU A 209 44.23 28.57 -8.88
N GLU A 210 44.60 27.40 -8.36
CA GLU A 210 45.97 27.14 -7.90
C GLU A 210 46.50 25.91 -8.63
N GLU A 211 47.48 26.22 -9.46
CA GLU A 211 48.34 25.35 -10.24
C GLU A 211 49.23 24.52 -9.30
N SER A 212 49.13 23.18 -9.34
CA SER A 212 50.25 22.32 -8.92
C SER A 212 50.26 20.97 -9.62
N SER A 213 51.46 20.67 -10.12
CA SER A 213 51.98 19.61 -10.99
C SER A 213 51.49 18.16 -10.83
N PRO A 214 51.64 17.32 -11.89
CA PRO A 214 51.22 15.91 -11.88
C PRO A 214 52.18 15.01 -11.07
N PRO A 215 51.68 13.96 -10.41
CA PRO A 215 52.52 12.93 -9.81
C PRO A 215 53.03 11.93 -10.86
N PRO A 216 54.21 11.32 -10.63
CA PRO A 216 54.89 10.48 -11.60
C PRO A 216 54.34 9.05 -11.67
N GLU A 217 54.54 8.47 -12.84
CA GLU A 217 54.27 7.10 -13.26
C GLU A 217 55.22 6.11 -12.56
N GLU A 218 54.69 5.14 -11.81
CA GLU A 218 55.47 3.99 -11.31
C GLU A 218 54.82 2.63 -11.66
N LYS A 219 55.43 2.04 -12.68
CA LYS A 219 55.76 0.63 -12.98
C LYS A 219 55.10 -0.52 -12.19
N GLU A 220 54.71 -1.49 -13.01
CA GLU A 220 54.32 -2.87 -12.71
C GLU A 220 55.17 -3.57 -11.64
N ALA A 221 54.50 -4.30 -10.73
CA ALA A 221 55.09 -5.39 -9.97
C ALA A 221 54.11 -6.58 -9.91
N ASP A 222 54.43 -7.57 -10.74
CA ASP A 222 53.98 -8.96 -10.68
C ASP A 222 54.26 -9.57 -9.30
N THR A 223 53.22 -10.04 -8.60
CA THR A 223 53.37 -11.10 -7.60
C THR A 223 52.16 -12.03 -7.63
N GLY A 224 52.32 -13.15 -8.36
CA GLY A 224 51.39 -14.26 -8.33
C GLY A 224 51.19 -14.85 -6.93
N ILE A 225 49.94 -14.86 -6.46
CA ILE A 225 49.52 -15.63 -5.28
C ILE A 225 48.82 -16.91 -5.76
N LYS A 226 49.53 -18.04 -5.66
CA LYS A 226 48.98 -19.39 -5.82
C LYS A 226 48.12 -19.75 -4.61
N ILE A 227 46.79 -19.77 -4.79
CA ILE A 227 45.86 -20.33 -3.80
C ILE A 227 45.72 -21.84 -4.07
N LYS A 228 46.16 -22.65 -3.10
CA LYS A 228 45.98 -24.12 -3.12
C LYS A 228 44.50 -24.46 -2.88
N PRO A 229 43.89 -25.39 -3.65
CA PRO A 229 42.54 -25.84 -3.37
C PRO A 229 42.52 -26.74 -2.12
N LYS A 230 41.75 -26.34 -1.09
CA LYS A 230 41.40 -27.21 0.05
C LYS A 230 40.33 -28.19 -0.41
N GLY A 231 40.63 -29.47 -0.29
CA GLY A 231 39.71 -30.56 -0.56
C GLY A 231 38.48 -30.50 0.36
N ILE A 232 37.30 -30.64 -0.25
CA ILE A 232 36.04 -30.86 0.44
C ILE A 232 35.80 -32.38 0.44
N THR A 233 35.89 -32.98 1.62
CA THR A 233 35.53 -34.38 1.86
C THR A 233 34.01 -34.49 1.91
N ILE A 234 33.44 -35.17 0.93
CA ILE A 234 32.04 -35.62 0.94
C ILE A 234 31.96 -36.84 1.86
N ARG A 235 31.18 -36.75 2.96
CA ARG A 235 30.77 -37.92 3.73
C ARG A 235 29.43 -38.43 3.20
N PRO A 236 29.29 -39.73 2.91
CA PRO A 236 28.00 -40.30 2.53
C PRO A 236 27.21 -40.81 3.75
N ARG A 237 25.89 -40.76 3.57
CA ARG A 237 24.76 -41.28 4.36
C ARG A 237 24.22 -40.38 5.47
#